data_AF-A0A2N3F4Z3-F1
#
_entry.id   AF-A0A2N3F4Z3-F1
#
_cell.length_a   1.000
_cell.length_b   1.000
_cell.length_c   1.000
_cell.angle_alpha   90.00
_cell.angle_beta   90.00
_cell.angle_gamma   90.00
#
_symmetry.space_group_name_H-M   'P 1'
#
loop_
_entity.id
_entity.type
_entity.pdbx_description
1 polymer ?
#
loop_
_entity_poly.entity_id
_entity_poly.type
_entity_poly.pdbx_seq_one_letter_code
_entity_poly.pdbx_strand_id
1 'polypeptide(L)'
;MSGAVRGKLDADQARAIAQRIVAGEHHTAIAEQFGVSAQTVGAIKSGKRWADAIDEELRAKMQAVAPVVTLDAASAQRVIEALEAGRSGREIAEEFGISPSMVSAIKHGHAWAELGSGLPARLAEQPQQGKALAAPQVAEIKQRLAEGASSRKVAAEFGVSASTVLAIARGKTWAAVEASGSGYEPDIGAVRPGLSPEAPTRRPDDQ
;
A
#
# COMPACT_ATOMS: atom_id res chain seq x y z
N MET A 1 -23.46 36.02 3.57
CA MET A 1 -22.97 34.91 4.41
C MET A 1 -21.81 34.27 3.67
N SER A 2 -20.57 34.65 3.99
CA SER A 2 -19.38 34.08 3.34
C SER A 2 -18.93 32.86 4.13
N GLY A 3 -19.14 31.67 3.56
CA GLY A 3 -18.60 30.42 4.10
C GLY A 3 -17.08 30.42 3.98
N ALA A 4 -16.39 30.09 5.07
CA ALA A 4 -14.93 29.97 5.07
C ALA A 4 -14.49 28.82 4.15
N VAL A 5 -13.68 29.13 3.13
CA VAL A 5 -13.08 28.14 2.22
C VAL A 5 -12.00 27.38 2.98
N ARG A 6 -12.36 26.23 3.56
CA ARG A 6 -11.42 25.31 4.24
C ARG A 6 -10.82 24.34 3.21
N GLY A 7 -9.83 24.82 2.46
CA GLY A 7 -9.16 24.03 1.41
C GLY A 7 -9.92 24.02 0.08
N LYS A 8 -9.46 23.22 -0.88
CA LYS A 8 -9.99 23.12 -2.27
C LYS A 8 -11.49 22.81 -2.41
N LEU A 9 -12.23 22.65 -1.31
CA LEU A 9 -13.65 22.35 -1.26
C LEU A 9 -14.38 23.38 -0.41
N ASP A 10 -15.45 23.95 -0.93
CA ASP A 10 -16.42 24.71 -0.14
C ASP A 10 -17.52 23.79 0.44
N ALA A 11 -18.40 24.37 1.26
CA ALA A 11 -19.48 23.64 1.92
C ALA A 11 -20.52 23.09 0.92
N ASP A 12 -20.75 23.80 -0.18
CA ASP A 12 -21.74 23.42 -1.20
C ASP A 12 -21.22 22.23 -2.02
N GLN A 13 -19.93 22.23 -2.36
CA GLN A 13 -19.26 21.11 -3.01
C GLN A 13 -19.24 19.87 -2.11
N ALA A 14 -18.97 20.03 -0.82
CA ALA A 14 -19.03 18.92 0.13
C ALA A 14 -20.44 18.31 0.23
N ARG A 15 -21.48 19.15 0.22
CA ARG A 15 -22.88 18.72 0.21
C ARG A 15 -23.25 18.01 -1.11
N ALA A 16 -22.79 18.53 -2.25
CA ALA A 16 -23.02 17.89 -3.55
C ALA A 16 -22.36 16.50 -3.63
N ILE A 17 -21.13 16.36 -3.12
CA ILE A 17 -20.45 15.06 -3.00
C ILE A 17 -21.25 14.10 -2.11
N ALA A 18 -21.73 14.57 -0.95
CA ALA A 18 -22.54 13.79 -0.03
C ALA A 18 -23.84 13.26 -0.67
N GLN A 19 -24.55 14.09 -1.43
CA GLN A 19 -25.76 13.68 -2.14
C GLN A 19 -25.49 12.59 -3.19
N ARG A 20 -24.38 12.67 -3.92
CA ARG A 20 -23.99 11.64 -4.90
C ARG A 20 -23.60 10.32 -4.25
N ILE A 21 -22.98 10.36 -3.06
CA ILE A 21 -22.76 9.16 -2.25
C ILE A 21 -24.10 8.52 -1.87
N VAL A 22 -25.10 9.32 -1.50
CA VAL A 22 -26.47 8.83 -1.22
C VAL A 22 -27.14 8.23 -2.44
N ALA A 23 -26.87 8.78 -3.63
CA ALA A 23 -27.31 8.22 -4.90
C ALA A 23 -26.59 6.91 -5.29
N GLY A 24 -25.61 6.45 -4.51
CA GLY A 24 -24.87 5.21 -4.75
C GLY A 24 -23.74 5.35 -5.77
N GLU A 25 -23.32 6.56 -6.10
CA GLU A 25 -22.24 6.76 -7.06
C GLU A 25 -20.87 6.36 -6.49
N HIS A 26 -20.02 5.77 -7.34
CA HIS A 26 -18.72 5.28 -6.91
C HIS A 26 -17.77 6.42 -6.54
N HIS A 27 -17.08 6.30 -5.40
CA HIS A 27 -16.26 7.37 -4.84
C HIS A 27 -15.18 7.89 -5.81
N THR A 28 -14.61 7.03 -6.67
CA THR A 28 -13.57 7.47 -7.63
C THR A 28 -14.14 8.37 -8.72
N ALA A 29 -15.36 8.09 -9.21
CA ALA A 29 -16.02 8.92 -10.21
C ALA A 29 -16.38 10.30 -9.63
N ILE A 30 -16.88 10.32 -8.39
CA ILE A 30 -17.13 11.57 -7.66
C ILE A 30 -15.81 12.34 -7.46
N ALA A 31 -14.74 11.65 -7.06
CA ALA A 31 -13.44 12.27 -6.82
C ALA A 31 -12.88 12.95 -8.09
N GLU A 32 -12.95 12.25 -9.23
CA GLU A 32 -12.51 12.76 -10.54
C GLU A 32 -13.30 14.01 -10.95
N GLN A 33 -14.64 13.96 -10.85
CA GLN A 33 -15.49 15.08 -11.25
C GLN A 33 -15.29 16.35 -10.42
N PHE A 34 -15.00 16.20 -9.12
CA PHE A 34 -14.76 17.33 -8.23
C PHE A 34 -13.28 17.73 -8.14
N GLY A 35 -12.37 17.03 -8.83
CA GLY A 35 -10.93 17.30 -8.77
C GLY A 35 -10.32 17.07 -7.39
N VAL A 36 -10.84 16.09 -6.63
CA VAL A 36 -10.43 15.77 -5.26
C VAL A 36 -9.93 14.33 -5.15
N SER A 37 -9.33 13.98 -4.02
CA SER A 37 -8.91 12.59 -3.78
C SER A 37 -10.09 11.71 -3.34
N ALA A 38 -10.06 10.41 -3.63
CA ALA A 38 -11.05 9.46 -3.10
C ALA A 38 -11.05 9.42 -1.55
N GLN A 39 -9.91 9.71 -0.91
CA GLN A 39 -9.82 9.86 0.54
C GLN A 39 -10.63 11.07 1.03
N THR A 40 -10.67 12.16 0.27
CA THR A 40 -11.49 13.33 0.56
C THR A 40 -12.97 12.98 0.51
N VAL A 41 -13.40 12.24 -0.51
CA VAL A 41 -14.78 11.72 -0.62
C VAL A 41 -15.13 10.81 0.56
N GLY A 42 -14.21 9.91 0.97
CA GLY A 42 -14.39 9.09 2.17
C GLY A 42 -14.46 9.89 3.47
N ALA A 43 -13.69 10.97 3.59
CA ALA A 43 -13.76 11.88 4.74
C ALA A 43 -15.11 12.62 4.79
N ILE A 44 -15.65 13.03 3.63
CA ILE A 44 -17.01 13.56 3.51
C ILE A 44 -18.04 12.50 3.90
N LYS A 45 -17.87 11.26 3.41
CA LYS A 45 -18.73 10.11 3.78
C LYS A 45 -18.84 9.93 5.29
N SER A 46 -17.71 10.02 5.99
CA SER A 46 -17.67 9.84 7.45
C SER A 46 -18.33 10.97 8.24
N GLY A 47 -18.60 12.13 7.63
CA GLY A 47 -19.15 13.32 8.29
C GLY A 47 -18.19 14.01 9.29
N LYS A 48 -17.10 13.37 9.71
CA LYS A 48 -16.24 13.83 10.81
C LYS A 48 -15.61 15.20 10.58
N ARG A 49 -15.24 15.53 9.34
CA ARG A 49 -14.55 16.79 9.00
C ARG A 49 -15.48 17.87 8.44
N TRP A 50 -16.72 17.53 8.14
CA TRP A 50 -17.68 18.37 7.41
C TRP A 50 -19.01 18.49 8.16
N ALA A 51 -18.95 18.45 9.49
CA ALA A 51 -20.13 18.42 10.34
C ALA A 51 -21.04 19.65 10.17
N ASP A 52 -20.44 20.81 9.86
CA ASP A 52 -21.16 22.07 9.64
C ASP A 52 -21.81 22.17 8.24
N ALA A 53 -21.31 21.40 7.25
CA ALA A 53 -21.76 21.46 5.86
C ALA A 53 -22.84 20.41 5.53
N ILE A 54 -22.80 19.28 6.23
CA ILE A 54 -23.67 18.12 6.03
C ILE A 54 -24.65 18.04 7.19
N ASP A 55 -25.93 18.28 6.90
CA ASP A 55 -27.00 18.15 7.89
C ASP A 55 -27.17 16.69 8.37
N GLU A 56 -27.83 16.53 9.51
CA GLU A 56 -27.99 15.22 10.17
C GLU A 56 -28.82 14.24 9.33
N GLU A 57 -29.78 14.73 8.54
CA GLU A 57 -30.59 13.88 7.67
C GLU A 57 -29.75 13.29 6.54
N LEU A 58 -28.93 14.10 5.87
CA LEU A 58 -28.04 13.66 4.82
C LEU A 58 -26.97 12.71 5.37
N ARG A 59 -26.46 12.98 6.58
CA ARG A 59 -25.55 12.08 7.29
C ARG A 59 -26.20 10.73 7.57
N ALA A 60 -27.44 10.71 8.08
CA ALA A 60 -28.17 9.47 8.33
C ALA A 60 -28.40 8.69 7.03
N LYS A 61 -28.77 9.37 5.93
CA LYS A 61 -28.89 8.74 4.61
C LYS A 61 -27.56 8.14 4.15
N MET A 62 -26.44 8.83 4.29
CA MET A 62 -25.12 8.32 3.92
C MET A 62 -24.68 7.12 4.76
N GLN A 63 -25.10 7.05 6.02
CA GLN A 63 -24.89 5.88 6.88
C GLN A 63 -25.83 4.73 6.53
N ALA A 64 -27.02 5.04 6.01
CA ALA A 64 -28.01 4.06 5.53
C ALA A 64 -27.74 3.55 4.11
N VAL A 65 -26.97 4.29 3.28
CA VAL A 65 -26.43 3.77 2.02
C VAL A 65 -25.70 2.50 2.35
N ALA A 66 -26.26 1.40 1.85
CA ALA A 66 -26.09 0.06 2.37
C ALA A 66 -24.65 -0.24 2.83
N PRO A 67 -24.49 -0.98 3.94
CA PRO A 67 -23.18 -1.44 4.37
C PRO A 67 -22.46 -2.07 3.18
N VAL A 68 -21.14 -1.86 3.12
CA VAL A 68 -20.21 -2.55 2.22
C VAL A 68 -20.77 -3.95 1.96
N VAL A 69 -21.14 -4.23 0.70
CA VAL A 69 -21.83 -5.48 0.30
C VAL A 69 -21.27 -6.62 1.14
N THR A 70 -22.08 -7.07 2.09
CA THR A 70 -21.70 -8.18 2.96
C THR A 70 -21.78 -9.40 2.07
N LEU A 71 -20.62 -9.83 1.59
CA LEU A 71 -20.52 -11.05 0.81
C LEU A 71 -21.11 -12.18 1.66
N ASP A 72 -22.02 -12.98 1.12
CA ASP A 72 -22.40 -14.22 1.78
C ASP A 72 -21.36 -15.31 1.50
N ALA A 73 -21.41 -16.41 2.24
CA ALA A 73 -20.50 -17.53 2.06
C ALA A 73 -20.52 -18.09 0.62
N ALA A 74 -21.70 -18.11 -0.01
CA ALA A 74 -21.87 -18.59 -1.38
C ALA A 74 -21.18 -17.69 -2.41
N SER A 75 -21.27 -16.37 -2.25
CA SER A 75 -20.61 -15.42 -3.13
C SER A 75 -19.11 -15.36 -2.86
N ALA A 76 -18.67 -15.56 -1.61
CA ALA A 76 -17.26 -15.75 -1.28
C ALA A 76 -16.67 -16.97 -2.02
N GLN A 77 -17.38 -18.09 -2.05
CA GLN A 77 -16.95 -19.28 -2.77
C GLN A 77 -16.80 -19.02 -4.28
N ARG A 78 -17.78 -18.33 -4.90
CA ARG A 78 -17.70 -17.96 -6.33
C ARG A 78 -16.53 -17.01 -6.65
N VAL A 79 -16.20 -16.10 -5.72
CA VAL A 79 -15.01 -15.25 -5.83
C VAL A 79 -13.72 -16.09 -5.80
N ILE A 80 -13.65 -17.11 -4.95
CA ILE A 80 -12.50 -18.03 -4.87
C ILE A 80 -12.34 -18.82 -6.18
N GLU A 81 -13.43 -19.40 -6.69
CA GLU A 81 -13.43 -20.13 -7.98
C GLU A 81 -12.97 -19.24 -9.14
N ALA A 82 -13.41 -17.97 -9.17
CA ALA A 82 -12.98 -17.01 -10.18
C ALA A 82 -11.48 -16.67 -10.07
N LEU A 83 -10.93 -16.58 -8.85
CA LEU A 83 -9.50 -16.39 -8.61
C LEU A 83 -8.68 -17.61 -9.05
N GLU A 84 -9.17 -18.83 -8.81
CA GLU A 84 -8.54 -20.08 -9.25
C GLU A 84 -8.51 -20.21 -10.78
N ALA A 85 -9.56 -19.74 -11.45
CA ALA A 85 -9.61 -19.64 -12.90
C ALA A 85 -8.65 -18.58 -13.49
N GLY A 86 -7.88 -17.86 -12.65
CA GLY A 86 -6.88 -16.89 -13.07
C GLY A 86 -7.44 -15.53 -13.47
N ARG A 87 -8.71 -15.24 -13.16
CA ARG A 87 -9.32 -13.94 -13.43
C ARG A 87 -8.68 -12.84 -12.59
N SER A 88 -8.68 -11.61 -13.09
CA SER A 88 -8.09 -10.51 -12.35
C SER A 88 -8.98 -10.10 -11.18
N GLY A 89 -8.36 -9.68 -10.07
CA GLY A 89 -9.12 -9.23 -8.91
C GLY A 89 -10.00 -8.00 -9.19
N ARG A 90 -9.70 -7.22 -10.24
CA ARG A 90 -10.51 -6.09 -10.69
C ARG A 90 -11.79 -6.53 -11.37
N GLU A 91 -11.71 -7.48 -12.31
CA GLU A 91 -12.89 -8.02 -12.99
C GLU A 91 -13.84 -8.69 -11.99
N ILE A 92 -13.28 -9.44 -11.05
CA ILE A 92 -14.06 -10.10 -9.99
C ILE A 92 -14.73 -9.06 -9.08
N ALA A 93 -14.00 -8.00 -8.70
CA ALA A 93 -14.56 -6.93 -7.89
C ALA A 93 -15.79 -6.26 -8.56
N GLU A 94 -15.70 -6.01 -9.86
CA GLU A 94 -16.78 -5.40 -10.65
C GLU A 94 -18.00 -6.34 -10.76
N GLU A 95 -17.79 -7.62 -11.10
CA GLU A 95 -18.88 -8.59 -11.23
C GLU A 95 -19.66 -8.81 -9.93
N PHE A 96 -18.95 -8.89 -8.81
CA PHE A 96 -19.56 -9.16 -7.50
C PHE A 96 -19.97 -7.89 -6.75
N GLY A 97 -19.76 -6.70 -7.33
CA GLY A 97 -20.08 -5.42 -6.69
C GLY A 97 -19.31 -5.19 -5.39
N ILE A 98 -18.08 -5.71 -5.29
CA ILE A 98 -17.23 -5.62 -4.09
C ILE A 98 -15.97 -4.82 -4.36
N SER A 99 -15.30 -4.38 -3.29
CA SER A 99 -14.03 -3.68 -3.45
C SER A 99 -12.90 -4.63 -3.89
N PRO A 100 -11.94 -4.19 -4.73
CA PRO A 100 -10.74 -4.97 -5.03
C PRO A 100 -9.94 -5.37 -3.78
N SER A 101 -10.00 -4.54 -2.73
CA SER A 101 -9.42 -4.86 -1.42
C SER A 101 -10.08 -6.06 -0.75
N MET A 102 -11.41 -6.22 -0.89
CA MET A 102 -12.12 -7.40 -0.40
C MET A 102 -11.71 -8.65 -1.17
N VAL A 103 -11.59 -8.56 -2.50
CA VAL A 103 -11.08 -9.65 -3.33
C VAL A 103 -9.66 -10.04 -2.91
N SER A 104 -8.79 -9.05 -2.64
CA SER A 104 -7.44 -9.29 -2.12
C SER A 104 -7.47 -9.93 -0.72
N ALA A 105 -8.34 -9.47 0.18
CA ALA A 105 -8.50 -10.07 1.50
C ALA A 105 -8.96 -11.53 1.44
N ILE A 106 -9.87 -11.86 0.51
CA ILE A 106 -10.32 -13.23 0.24
C ILE A 106 -9.16 -14.05 -0.35
N LYS A 107 -8.47 -13.50 -1.35
CA LYS A 107 -7.30 -14.14 -1.99
C LYS A 107 -6.21 -14.52 -0.99
N HIS A 108 -5.97 -13.69 0.03
CA HIS A 108 -4.95 -13.92 1.05
C HIS A 108 -5.49 -14.59 2.33
N GLY A 109 -6.77 -14.98 2.36
CA GLY A 109 -7.39 -15.61 3.53
C GLY A 109 -7.51 -14.70 4.77
N HIS A 110 -7.40 -13.38 4.60
CA HIS A 110 -7.63 -12.42 5.68
C HIS A 110 -9.11 -12.28 6.03
N ALA A 111 -9.99 -12.52 5.06
CA ALA A 111 -11.43 -12.59 5.27
C ALA A 111 -11.89 -14.04 5.12
N TRP A 112 -12.90 -14.44 5.91
CA TRP A 112 -13.53 -15.75 5.81
C TRP A 112 -12.63 -16.95 6.16
N ALA A 113 -11.74 -16.78 7.14
CA ALA A 113 -10.91 -17.88 7.67
C ALA A 113 -11.74 -19.08 8.17
N GLU A 114 -12.99 -18.84 8.61
CA GLU A 114 -13.94 -19.88 9.04
C GLU A 114 -14.49 -20.74 7.90
N LEU A 115 -14.42 -20.27 6.64
CA LEU A 115 -14.65 -21.12 5.46
C LEU A 115 -13.47 -22.09 5.21
N GLY A 116 -12.49 -22.09 6.12
CA GLY A 116 -11.67 -23.22 6.55
C GLY A 116 -11.52 -24.35 5.54
N SER A 117 -10.31 -24.46 4.97
CA SER A 117 -9.81 -25.55 4.10
C SER A 117 -10.16 -25.52 2.61
N GLY A 118 -11.11 -24.69 2.16
CA GLY A 118 -11.46 -24.58 0.73
C GLY A 118 -10.64 -23.56 -0.08
N LEU A 119 -9.80 -22.74 0.57
CA LEU A 119 -8.91 -21.82 -0.15
C LEU A 119 -7.84 -22.66 -0.87
N PRO A 120 -7.61 -22.44 -2.17
CA PRO A 120 -6.57 -23.17 -2.91
C PRO A 120 -5.27 -23.08 -2.14
N ALA A 121 -4.66 -24.24 -1.83
CA ALA A 121 -3.36 -24.31 -1.20
C ALA A 121 -2.34 -23.40 -1.90
N ARG A 122 -2.47 -23.23 -3.23
CA ARG A 122 -1.65 -22.35 -4.05
C ARG A 122 -1.75 -20.85 -3.71
N LEU A 123 -2.86 -20.39 -3.13
CA LEU A 123 -3.03 -19.00 -2.66
C LEU A 123 -2.53 -18.82 -1.22
N ALA A 124 -2.68 -19.83 -0.36
CA ALA A 124 -2.13 -19.85 0.99
C ALA A 124 -0.59 -20.00 1.00
N GLU A 125 -0.05 -20.70 0.01
CA GLU A 125 1.39 -20.91 -0.21
C GLU A 125 2.06 -19.78 -0.99
N GLN A 126 1.34 -18.71 -1.34
CA GLN A 126 2.01 -17.54 -1.88
C GLN A 126 3.00 -17.08 -0.81
N PRO A 127 4.33 -17.20 -1.06
CA PRO A 127 5.32 -17.06 0.00
C PRO A 127 5.10 -15.70 0.61
N GLN A 128 4.74 -15.67 1.90
CA GLN A 128 4.72 -14.45 2.71
C GLN A 128 5.99 -13.70 2.32
N GLN A 129 5.82 -12.59 1.59
CA GLN A 129 6.96 -11.92 0.96
C GLN A 129 7.90 -11.48 2.08
N GLY A 130 9.00 -12.22 2.19
CA GLY A 130 9.90 -12.18 3.33
C GLY A 130 9.75 -13.41 4.22
N LYS A 131 10.43 -14.50 3.85
CA LYS A 131 10.88 -15.48 4.84
C LYS A 131 11.52 -14.68 5.97
N ALA A 132 10.95 -14.75 7.18
CA ALA A 132 11.48 -14.02 8.32
C ALA A 132 12.95 -14.38 8.48
N LEU A 133 13.83 -13.39 8.30
CA LEU A 133 15.26 -13.59 8.45
C LEU A 133 15.55 -13.83 9.93
N ALA A 134 16.23 -14.93 10.25
CA ALA A 134 16.74 -15.13 11.60
C ALA A 134 17.91 -14.16 11.86
N ALA A 135 18.10 -13.75 13.12
CA ALA A 135 19.23 -12.92 13.54
C ALA A 135 20.60 -13.34 12.95
N PRO A 136 21.00 -14.63 12.94
CA PRO A 136 22.26 -15.04 12.32
C PRO A 136 22.32 -14.77 10.80
N GLN A 137 21.20 -14.91 10.08
CA GLN A 137 21.15 -14.60 8.65
C GLN A 137 21.31 -13.10 8.40
N VAL A 138 20.72 -12.27 9.26
CA VAL A 138 20.88 -10.81 9.18
C VAL A 138 22.33 -10.40 9.44
N ALA A 139 22.97 -11.01 10.42
CA ALA A 139 24.37 -10.75 10.74
C ALA A 139 25.30 -11.14 9.56
N GLU A 140 25.04 -12.28 8.90
CA GLU A 140 25.75 -12.69 7.68
C GLU A 140 25.50 -11.74 6.50
N ILE A 141 24.25 -11.28 6.31
CA ILE A 141 23.93 -10.27 5.29
C ILE A 141 24.74 -8.99 5.54
N LYS A 142 24.80 -8.49 6.79
CA LYS A 142 25.58 -7.30 7.14
C LYS A 142 27.08 -7.51 6.86
N GLN A 143 27.61 -8.68 7.22
CA GLN A 143 28.99 -9.03 6.95
C GLN A 143 29.31 -9.01 5.44
N ARG A 144 28.53 -9.71 4.61
CA ARG A 144 28.75 -9.75 3.15
C ARG A 144 28.70 -8.36 2.52
N LEU A 145 27.81 -7.49 3.00
CA LEU A 145 27.73 -6.11 2.53
C LEU A 145 28.96 -5.28 2.92
N ALA A 146 29.48 -5.48 4.14
CA ALA A 146 30.72 -4.84 4.60
C ALA A 146 31.95 -5.29 3.77
N GLU A 147 31.94 -6.55 3.32
CA GLU A 147 32.93 -7.10 2.37
C GLU A 147 32.73 -6.59 0.92
N GLY A 148 31.74 -5.73 0.67
CA GLY A 148 31.49 -5.11 -0.64
C GLY A 148 30.62 -5.95 -1.59
N ALA A 149 29.95 -7.00 -1.11
CA ALA A 149 29.02 -7.76 -1.93
C ALA A 149 27.84 -6.89 -2.38
N SER A 150 27.39 -7.06 -3.63
CA SER A 150 26.23 -6.31 -4.13
C SER A 150 24.94 -6.75 -3.42
N SER A 151 24.08 -5.80 -3.06
CA SER A 151 22.81 -6.10 -2.37
C SER A 151 21.88 -7.00 -3.19
N ARG A 152 21.94 -6.98 -4.53
CA ARG A 152 21.15 -7.90 -5.38
C ARG A 152 21.63 -9.35 -5.26
N LYS A 153 22.95 -9.57 -5.25
CA LYS A 153 23.51 -10.92 -5.11
C LYS A 153 23.14 -11.51 -3.74
N VAL A 154 23.34 -10.74 -2.68
CA VAL A 154 22.97 -11.14 -1.31
C VAL A 154 21.46 -11.39 -1.22
N ALA A 155 20.62 -10.54 -1.81
CA ALA A 155 19.18 -10.73 -1.82
C ALA A 155 18.74 -12.07 -2.45
N ALA A 156 19.33 -12.44 -3.59
CA ALA A 156 19.03 -13.69 -4.27
C ALA A 156 19.44 -14.92 -3.45
N GLU A 157 20.61 -14.88 -2.81
CA GLU A 157 21.13 -15.98 -1.98
C GLU A 157 20.26 -16.25 -0.75
N PHE A 158 19.73 -15.19 -0.13
CA PHE A 158 18.89 -15.30 1.08
C PHE A 158 17.38 -15.40 0.78
N GLY A 159 16.98 -15.33 -0.49
CA GLY A 159 15.56 -15.37 -0.89
C GLY A 159 14.76 -14.17 -0.37
N VAL A 160 15.38 -12.99 -0.33
CA VAL A 160 14.75 -11.73 0.11
C VAL A 160 14.84 -10.66 -0.97
N SER A 161 14.14 -9.54 -0.80
CA SER A 161 14.22 -8.43 -1.76
C SER A 161 15.51 -7.61 -1.57
N ALA A 162 16.04 -7.01 -2.63
CA ALA A 162 17.17 -6.08 -2.54
C ALA A 162 16.87 -4.88 -1.63
N SER A 163 15.60 -4.45 -1.58
CA SER A 163 15.13 -3.40 -0.67
C SER A 163 15.26 -3.82 0.80
N THR A 164 14.96 -5.08 1.13
CA THR A 164 15.16 -5.66 2.47
C THR A 164 16.63 -5.62 2.87
N VAL A 165 17.52 -6.03 1.95
CA VAL A 165 18.97 -6.01 2.18
C VAL A 165 19.47 -4.57 2.41
N LEU A 166 19.02 -3.60 1.62
CA LEU A 166 19.36 -2.18 1.82
C LEU A 166 18.81 -1.60 3.12
N ALA A 167 17.63 -2.05 3.58
CA ALA A 167 17.06 -1.63 4.86
C ALA A 167 17.88 -2.16 6.04
N ILE A 168 18.35 -3.41 5.97
CA ILE A 168 19.29 -4.02 6.92
C ILE A 168 20.63 -3.28 6.91
N ALA A 169 21.18 -3.00 5.72
CA ALA A 169 22.44 -2.29 5.54
C ALA A 169 22.43 -0.90 6.19
N ARG A 170 21.30 -0.18 6.07
CA ARG A 170 21.10 1.16 6.64
C ARG A 170 20.69 1.14 8.11
N GLY A 171 20.59 -0.03 8.73
CA GLY A 171 20.12 -0.17 10.12
C GLY A 171 18.65 0.23 10.34
N LYS A 172 17.86 0.43 9.28
CA LYS A 172 16.42 0.76 9.41
C LYS A 172 15.62 -0.39 10.01
N THR A 173 16.09 -1.61 9.79
CA THR A 173 15.55 -2.84 10.34
C THR A 173 16.70 -3.62 10.98
N TRP A 174 16.42 -4.34 12.08
CA TRP A 174 17.43 -5.15 12.78
C TRP A 174 18.66 -4.34 13.23
N ALA A 175 18.41 -3.16 13.80
CA ALA A 175 19.46 -2.28 14.31
C ALA A 175 20.31 -2.98 15.40
N ALA A 176 19.69 -3.79 16.26
CA ALA A 176 20.35 -4.48 17.37
C ALA A 176 21.20 -5.71 16.98
N VAL A 177 21.14 -6.16 15.72
CA VAL A 177 21.91 -7.32 15.26
C VAL A 177 23.23 -6.84 14.68
N GLU A 178 24.34 -7.04 15.38
CA GLU A 178 25.67 -6.71 14.87
C GLU A 178 26.11 -7.65 13.74
N ALA A 179 27.03 -7.20 12.90
CA ALA A 179 27.64 -8.08 11.90
C ALA A 179 28.47 -9.16 12.61
N SER A 180 28.29 -10.42 12.22
CA SER A 180 29.03 -11.54 12.81
C SER A 180 30.53 -11.30 12.65
N GLY A 181 31.25 -11.21 13.77
CA GLY A 181 32.72 -11.22 13.78
C GLY A 181 33.40 -9.88 13.49
N SER A 182 32.67 -8.77 13.47
CA SER A 182 33.26 -7.46 13.24
C SER A 182 33.16 -6.60 14.49
N GLY A 183 34.29 -6.38 15.18
CA GLY A 183 34.45 -5.21 16.06
C GLY A 183 34.51 -3.90 15.26
N TYR A 184 33.69 -3.81 14.21
CA TYR A 184 33.61 -2.68 13.29
C TYR A 184 32.50 -1.77 13.79
N GLU A 185 32.93 -0.73 14.48
CA GLU A 185 32.08 0.42 14.82
C GLU A 185 31.71 1.10 13.49
N PRO A 186 30.42 1.07 13.07
CA PRO A 186 30.05 1.60 11.76
C PRO A 186 30.24 3.11 11.78
N ASP A 187 31.21 3.60 11.00
CA ASP A 187 31.35 5.02 10.66
C ASP A 187 30.14 5.45 9.82
N ILE A 188 29.04 5.76 10.50
CA ILE A 188 27.82 6.34 9.95
C ILE A 188 27.96 7.87 9.74
N GLY A 189 29.19 8.41 9.80
CA GLY A 189 29.44 9.85 9.91
C GLY A 189 30.40 10.46 8.88
N ALA A 190 31.21 9.69 8.15
CA ALA A 190 32.06 10.28 7.11
C ALA A 190 31.29 10.54 5.81
N VAL A 191 30.55 11.66 5.80
CA VAL A 191 30.26 12.43 4.60
C VAL A 191 31.56 12.51 3.80
N ARG A 192 31.62 11.84 2.62
CA ARG A 192 32.77 11.93 1.71
C ARG A 192 33.14 13.41 1.51
N PRO A 193 34.27 13.90 2.03
CA PRO A 193 34.75 15.22 1.66
C PRO A 193 35.39 15.09 0.27
N GLY A 194 34.85 15.81 -0.71
CA GLY A 194 35.63 16.14 -1.92
C GLY A 194 35.69 15.08 -3.02
N LEU A 195 34.55 14.53 -3.46
CA LEU A 195 34.42 14.23 -4.89
C LEU A 195 34.28 15.58 -5.60
N SER A 196 35.43 16.19 -5.88
CA SER A 196 35.53 17.34 -6.77
C SER A 196 34.85 16.99 -8.10
N PRO A 197 34.00 17.87 -8.64
CA PRO A 197 33.51 17.70 -10.00
C PRO A 197 34.71 17.84 -10.94
N GLU A 198 35.17 16.73 -11.51
CA GLU A 198 36.01 16.81 -12.71
C GLU A 198 35.21 17.55 -13.77
N ALA A 199 35.70 18.74 -14.12
CA ALA A 199 35.11 19.59 -15.12
C ALA A 199 35.05 18.84 -16.46
N PRO A 200 33.92 18.89 -17.19
CA PRO A 200 33.87 18.35 -18.54
C PRO A 200 34.87 19.10 -19.41
N THR A 201 35.88 18.39 -19.90
CA THR A 201 36.78 18.88 -20.95
C THR A 201 35.95 19.22 -22.18
N ARG A 202 35.86 20.52 -22.49
CA ARG A 202 35.29 21.02 -23.75
C ARG A 202 36.08 20.41 -24.90
N ARG A 203 35.38 19.72 -25.81
CA ARG A 203 35.94 19.39 -27.13
C ARG A 203 36.18 20.70 -27.88
N PRO A 204 37.35 20.92 -28.48
CA PRO A 204 37.58 22.07 -29.36
C PRO A 204 36.75 21.89 -30.65
N ASP A 205 36.23 23.01 -31.13
CA ASP A 205 35.45 23.16 -32.35
C ASP A 205 36.12 22.52 -33.58
N ASP A 206 35.34 21.72 -34.31
CA ASP A 206 35.57 21.41 -35.73
C ASP A 206 35.22 22.67 -36.55
N GLN A 207 36.23 23.20 -37.25
CA GLN A 207 36.07 24.15 -38.37
C GLN A 207 35.96 23.38 -39.69
#